data_AF-A0A7V4NKR7-F1
#
_entry.id   AF-A0A7V4NKR7-F1
#
_cell.length_a   1.000
_cell.length_b   1.000
_cell.length_c   1.000
_cell.angle_alpha   90.00
_cell.angle_beta   90.00
_cell.angle_gamma   90.00
#
_symmetry.space_group_name_H-M   'P 1'
#
loop_
_entity.id
_entity.type
_entity.pdbx_description
1 polymer ?
#
loop_
_entity_poly.entity_id
_entity_poly.type
_entity_poly.pdbx_seq_one_letter_code
_entity_poly.pdbx_strand_id
1 'polypeptide(L)'
;MSRTLTVHRVLVPAELEAEYLGALRELAALGAPHGRRLWVFRSAEEAGVFLECCESESPGAHRLTADLSVEEQRIERRLRQLVEYESTRHFWHEVPLGRPHVGAPPLPASA
;
A
#
# COMPACT_ATOMS: atom_id res chain seq x y z
N MET A 1 11.53 13.90 -6.60
CA MET A 1 10.76 12.90 -7.36
C MET A 1 9.36 12.84 -6.77
N SER A 2 8.33 12.58 -7.56
CA SER A 2 6.96 12.44 -7.06
C SER A 2 6.86 11.18 -6.20
N ARG A 3 6.26 11.30 -5.01
CA ARG A 3 5.99 10.14 -4.16
C ARG A 3 5.13 9.12 -4.93
N THR A 4 5.36 7.85 -4.64
CA THR A 4 4.53 6.74 -5.15
C THR A 4 3.64 6.27 -4.02
N LEU A 5 2.37 6.00 -4.33
CA LEU A 5 1.41 5.46 -3.40
C LEU A 5 0.78 4.20 -3.99
N THR A 6 0.69 3.12 -3.22
CA THR A 6 -0.22 2.01 -3.53
C THR A 6 -1.35 1.95 -2.54
N VAL A 7 -2.53 1.62 -3.07
CA VAL A 7 -3.74 1.39 -2.27
C VAL A 7 -4.23 -0.03 -2.53
N HIS A 8 -4.47 -0.78 -1.46
CA HIS A 8 -5.07 -2.11 -1.51
C HIS A 8 -6.32 -2.14 -0.65
N ARG A 9 -7.40 -2.68 -1.21
CA ARG A 9 -8.55 -3.10 -0.41
C ARG A 9 -8.31 -4.51 0.10
N VAL A 10 -8.60 -4.71 1.38
CA VAL A 10 -8.28 -5.93 2.12
C VAL A 10 -9.49 -6.36 2.93
N LEU A 11 -9.86 -7.63 2.81
CA LEU A 11 -10.88 -8.27 3.63
C LEU A 11 -10.20 -9.09 4.73
N VAL A 12 -10.55 -8.78 5.97
CA VAL A 12 -9.92 -9.29 7.18
C VAL A 12 -10.98 -10.00 8.02
N PRO A 13 -10.85 -11.32 8.27
CA PRO A 13 -11.70 -12.03 9.21
C PRO A 13 -11.61 -11.41 10.61
N ALA A 14 -12.75 -11.28 11.30
CA ALA A 14 -12.82 -10.56 12.57
C ALA A 14 -11.89 -11.14 13.65
N GLU A 15 -11.74 -12.46 13.66
CA GLU A 15 -10.86 -13.21 14.56
C GLU A 15 -9.36 -13.02 14.26
N LEU A 16 -9.01 -12.59 13.05
CA LEU A 16 -7.62 -12.35 12.62
C LEU A 16 -7.22 -10.88 12.62
N GLU A 17 -8.15 -9.97 12.92
CA GLU A 17 -7.91 -8.53 12.83
C GLU A 17 -6.75 -8.04 13.70
N ALA A 18 -6.68 -8.49 14.95
CA ALA A 18 -5.60 -8.10 15.86
C ALA A 18 -4.23 -8.59 15.36
N GLU A 19 -4.19 -9.79 14.78
CA GLU A 19 -2.98 -10.36 14.21
C GLU A 19 -2.54 -9.60 12.95
N TYR A 20 -3.50 -9.31 12.07
CA TYR A 20 -3.31 -8.50 10.86
C TYR A 20 -2.73 -7.12 11.18
N LEU A 21 -3.35 -6.38 12.10
CA LEU A 21 -2.87 -5.05 12.51
C LEU A 21 -1.49 -5.11 13.20
N GLY A 22 -1.22 -6.18 13.95
CA GLY A 22 0.09 -6.45 14.53
C GLY A 22 1.17 -6.62 13.46
N ALA A 23 0.92 -7.46 12.47
CA ALA A 23 1.83 -7.70 11.35
C ALA A 23 2.05 -6.44 10.50
N LEU A 24 1.01 -5.63 10.24
CA LEU A 24 1.17 -4.35 9.54
C LEU A 24 2.04 -3.37 10.31
N ARG A 25 1.91 -3.31 11.64
CA ARG A 25 2.74 -2.44 12.48
C ARG A 25 4.20 -2.86 12.45
N GLU A 26 4.49 -4.16 12.49
CA GLU A 26 5.85 -4.69 12.31
C GLU A 26 6.41 -4.29 10.94
N LEU A 27 5.64 -4.49 9.87
CA LEU A 27 6.04 -4.13 8.51
C LEU A 27 6.29 -2.62 8.35
N ALA A 28 5.44 -1.79 8.96
CA ALA A 28 5.62 -0.33 8.95
C ALA A 28 6.91 0.09 9.65
N ALA A 29 7.26 -0.53 10.78
CA ALA A 29 8.49 -0.25 11.51
C ALA A 29 9.74 -0.62 10.70
N LEU A 30 9.72 -1.75 10.00
CA LEU A 30 10.81 -2.18 9.11
C LEU A 30 10.93 -1.29 7.87
N GLY A 31 9.81 -0.80 7.34
CA GLY A 31 9.80 0.07 6.16
C GLY A 31 10.25 1.51 6.41
N ALA A 32 10.03 2.03 7.62
CA ALA A 32 10.28 3.44 7.95
C ALA A 32 11.73 3.92 7.69
N PRO A 33 12.79 3.17 8.06
CA PRO A 33 14.18 3.53 7.73
C PRO A 33 14.45 3.64 6.23
N HIS A 34 13.65 3.01 5.38
CA HIS A 34 13.75 3.03 3.92
C HIS A 34 12.84 4.09 3.28
N GLY A 35 12.32 5.04 4.06
CA GLY A 35 11.44 6.10 3.54
C GLY A 35 10.06 5.60 3.12
N ARG A 36 9.64 4.40 3.58
CA ARG A 36 8.30 3.89 3.35
C ARG A 36 7.37 4.24 4.51
N ARG A 37 6.16 4.64 4.18
CA ARG A 37 5.08 4.90 5.15
C ARG A 37 3.91 4.00 4.85
N LEU A 38 3.32 3.44 5.89
CA LEU A 38 2.18 2.55 5.79
C LEU A 38 1.06 3.09 6.67
N TRP A 39 -0.11 3.28 6.07
CA TRP A 39 -1.34 3.62 6.77
C TRP A 39 -2.39 2.57 6.48
N VAL A 40 -3.27 2.36 7.46
CA VAL A 40 -4.42 1.48 7.29
C VAL A 40 -5.68 2.23 7.72
N PHE A 41 -6.72 2.16 6.90
CA PHE A 41 -8.02 2.74 7.17
C PHE A 41 -9.03 1.61 7.27
N ARG A 42 -9.98 1.72 8.20
CA ARG A 42 -11.11 0.80 8.30
C ARG A 42 -12.31 1.39 7.58
N SER A 43 -13.06 0.56 6.85
CA SER A 43 -14.35 0.97 6.29
C SER A 43 -15.35 1.25 7.41
N ALA A 44 -16.09 2.35 7.28
CA ALA A 44 -17.21 2.67 8.18
C ALA A 44 -18.49 1.92 7.78
N GLU A 45 -18.55 1.39 6.56
CA GLU A 45 -19.76 0.82 5.95
C GLU A 45 -19.69 -0.71 5.86
N GLU A 46 -18.48 -1.28 5.81
CA GLU A 46 -18.26 -2.71 5.60
C GLU A 46 -17.39 -3.30 6.70
N ALA A 47 -17.95 -4.22 7.49
CA ALA A 47 -17.20 -4.90 8.53
C ALA A 47 -16.07 -5.76 7.93
N GLY A 48 -14.89 -5.71 8.55
CA GLY A 48 -13.71 -6.46 8.09
C GLY A 48 -13.02 -5.89 6.85
N VAL A 49 -13.49 -4.76 6.28
CA VAL A 49 -12.86 -4.14 5.12
C VAL A 49 -11.90 -3.05 5.55
N PHE A 50 -10.69 -3.12 5.01
CA PHE A 50 -9.62 -2.15 5.24
C PHE A 50 -9.01 -1.65 3.93
N LEU A 51 -8.44 -0.45 3.98
CA LEU A 51 -7.57 0.09 2.93
C LEU A 51 -6.15 0.21 3.47
N GLU A 52 -5.21 -0.52 2.86
CA GLU A 52 -3.78 -0.35 3.08
C GLU A 52 -3.22 0.67 2.09
N CYS A 53 -2.62 1.73 2.61
CA CYS A 53 -1.97 2.77 1.82
C CYS A 53 -0.46 2.73 2.11
N CYS A 54 0.35 2.44 1.10
CA CYS A 54 1.81 2.46 1.23
C CYS A 54 2.41 3.56 0.35
N GLU A 55 3.10 4.52 0.98
CA GLU A 55 3.84 5.58 0.30
C GLU A 55 5.33 5.28 0.32
N SER A 56 6.01 5.60 -0.78
CA SER A 56 7.47 5.63 -0.87
C SER A 56 7.96 6.86 -1.65
N GLU A 57 9.19 7.28 -1.37
CA GLU A 57 9.83 8.43 -2.04
C GLU A 57 10.18 8.17 -3.52
N SER A 58 10.17 6.90 -3.94
CA SER A 58 10.35 6.50 -5.34
C SER A 58 9.70 5.14 -5.62
N PRO A 59 9.39 4.82 -6.90
CA PRO A 59 8.90 3.50 -7.28
C PRO A 59 9.86 2.36 -6.92
N GLY A 60 11.19 2.59 -6.91
CA GLY A 60 12.16 1.53 -6.57
C GLY A 60 12.24 1.23 -5.08
N ALA A 61 11.91 2.20 -4.23
CA ALA A 61 11.82 2.03 -2.79
C ALA A 61 10.45 1.51 -2.33
N HIS A 62 9.53 1.23 -3.25
CA HIS A 62 8.16 0.86 -2.91
C HIS A 62 8.07 -0.60 -2.44
N ARG A 63 7.25 -0.89 -1.42
CA ARG A 63 7.10 -2.21 -0.78
C ARG A 63 6.89 -3.38 -1.77
N LEU A 64 6.23 -3.13 -2.90
CA LEU A 64 5.94 -4.14 -3.93
C LEU A 64 7.08 -4.40 -4.94
N THR A 65 8.08 -3.53 -4.99
CA THR A 65 9.14 -3.52 -6.02
C THR A 65 10.53 -3.47 -5.41
N ALA A 66 10.65 -3.04 -4.16
CA ALA A 66 11.89 -3.01 -3.41
C ALA A 66 12.37 -4.43 -3.10
N ASP A 67 13.69 -4.57 -3.00
CA ASP A 67 14.32 -5.75 -2.42
C ASP A 67 14.08 -5.75 -0.90
N LEU A 68 12.95 -6.34 -0.51
CA LEU A 68 12.57 -6.50 0.89
C LEU A 68 13.57 -7.39 1.63
N SER A 69 13.87 -7.05 2.88
CA SER A 69 14.64 -7.91 3.77
C SER A 69 13.93 -9.25 4.01
N VAL A 70 14.67 -10.26 4.49
CA VAL A 70 14.12 -11.59 4.79
C VAL A 70 12.95 -11.51 5.79
N GLU A 71 13.05 -10.61 6.76
CA GLU A 71 12.02 -10.39 7.78
C GLU A 71 10.76 -9.77 7.18
N GLU A 72 10.91 -8.74 6.34
CA GLU A 72 9.77 -8.13 5.63
C GLU A 72 9.07 -9.13 4.72
N GLN A 73 9.83 -9.93 3.97
CA GLN A 73 9.26 -11.00 3.15
C GLN A 73 8.49 -12.03 3.98
N ARG A 74 8.96 -12.33 5.21
CA ARG A 74 8.26 -13.24 6.13
C ARG A 74 6.93 -12.63 6.58
N ILE A 75 6.92 -11.36 6.96
CA ILE A 75 5.71 -10.66 7.39
C ILE A 75 4.71 -10.54 6.24
N GLU A 76 5.17 -10.22 5.02
CA GLU A 76 4.32 -10.16 3.82
C GLU A 76 3.66 -11.49 3.49
N ARG A 77 4.40 -12.60 3.61
CA ARG A 77 3.82 -13.94 3.45
C ARG A 77 2.77 -14.23 4.52
N ARG A 78 3.03 -13.85 5.77
CA ARG A 78 2.07 -13.99 6.87
C ARG A 78 0.80 -13.18 6.60
N LEU A 79 0.93 -11.91 6.21
CA LEU A 79 -0.21 -11.06 5.85
C LEU A 79 -1.08 -11.73 4.77
N ARG A 80 -0.49 -12.22 3.68
CA ARG A 80 -1.20 -12.93 2.61
C ARG A 80 -1.89 -14.23 3.04
N GLN A 81 -1.52 -14.80 4.18
CA GLN A 81 -2.17 -15.97 4.76
C GLN A 81 -3.32 -15.59 5.71
N LEU A 82 -3.28 -14.39 6.29
CA LEU A 82 -4.26 -13.90 7.25
C LEU A 82 -5.48 -13.25 6.57
N VAL A 83 -5.30 -12.64 5.40
CA VAL A 83 -6.31 -11.76 4.81
C VAL A 83 -6.43 -11.97 3.31
N GLU A 84 -7.58 -11.59 2.77
CA GLU A 84 -7.82 -11.58 1.33
C GLU A 84 -7.54 -10.18 0.77
N TYR A 85 -6.52 -10.09 -0.07
CA TYR A 85 -6.25 -8.89 -0.85
C TYR A 85 -7.11 -8.89 -2.11
N GLU A 86 -7.76 -7.76 -2.40
CA GLU A 86 -8.37 -7.57 -3.71
C GLU A 86 -7.32 -7.71 -4.82
N SER A 87 -7.72 -8.33 -5.93
CA SER A 87 -6.81 -8.67 -7.03
C SER A 87 -6.25 -7.42 -7.74
N THR A 88 -6.98 -6.31 -7.68
CA THR A 88 -6.61 -5.03 -8.28
C THR A 88 -5.69 -4.25 -7.36
N ARG A 89 -4.55 -3.84 -7.92
CA ARG A 89 -3.55 -3.01 -7.23
C ARG A 89 -3.48 -1.69 -7.96
N HIS A 90 -3.71 -0.60 -7.24
CA HIS A 90 -3.68 0.73 -7.81
C HIS A 90 -2.39 1.44 -7.43
N PHE A 91 -1.56 1.75 -8.44
CA PHE A 91 -0.38 2.60 -8.30
C PHE A 91 -0.75 4.03 -8.63
N TRP A 92 -0.34 4.94 -7.75
CA TRP A 92 -0.59 6.36 -7.85
C TRP A 92 0.74 7.11 -7.76
N HIS A 93 0.84 8.21 -8.50
CA HIS A 93 1.95 9.14 -8.38
C HIS A 93 1.44 10.48 -7.86
N GLU A 94 2.22 11.11 -6.99
CA GLU A 94 1.92 12.44 -6.50
C GLU A 94 1.88 13.46 -7.65
N VAL A 95 0.79 14.23 -7.70
CA VAL A 95 0.66 15.43 -8.53
C VAL A 95 0.84 16.66 -7.65
N PRO A 96 1.94 17.43 -7.79
CA PRO A 96 2.18 18.61 -6.96
C PRO A 96 1.14 19.71 -7.23
N LEU A 97 0.42 20.15 -6.20
CA LEU A 97 -0.61 21.19 -6.32
C LEU A 97 -0.05 22.61 -6.53
N GLY A 98 1.25 22.82 -6.30
CA GLY A 98 1.92 24.13 -6.37
C GLY A 98 2.67 24.41 -7.67
N ARG A 99 2.62 23.52 -8.67
CA ARG A 99 3.24 23.74 -9.99
C ARG A 99 2.21 23.47 -11.08
N PRO A 100 2.04 24.38 -12.07
CA PRO A 100 1.20 24.08 -13.22
C PRO A 100 1.70 22.81 -13.90
N HIS A 101 0.80 21.85 -14.10
CA HIS A 101 1.10 20.59 -14.75
C HIS A 101 1.34 20.83 -16.25
N VAL A 102 2.59 20.79 -16.70
CA VAL A 102 2.93 20.76 -18.13
C VAL A 102 2.78 19.32 -18.62
N GLY A 103 1.55 18.96 -19.03
CA GLY A 103 1.26 17.82 -19.90
C GLY A 103 1.11 16.46 -19.22
N ALA A 104 -0.14 16.01 -19.06
CA ALA A 104 -0.44 14.59 -19.14
C ALA A 104 -0.75 14.27 -20.61
N PRO A 105 -0.21 13.18 -21.19
CA PRO A 105 -0.70 12.71 -22.48
C PRO A 105 -2.20 12.41 -22.39
N PRO A 106 -2.98 12.67 -23.46
CA PRO A 106 -4.41 12.41 -23.45
C PRO A 106 -4.69 10.94 -23.16
N LEU A 107 -5.74 10.69 -22.38
CA LEU A 107 -6.24 9.33 -22.14
C LEU A 107 -6.47 8.64 -23.51
N PRO A 108 -6.08 7.36 -23.68
CA PRO A 108 -6.41 6.63 -24.89
C PRO A 108 -7.93 6.60 -25.03
N ALA A 109 -8.42 7.04 -26.20
CA ALA A 109 -9.84 6.97 -26.52
C ALA A 109 -10.32 5.52 -26.38
N SER A 110 -11.38 5.30 -25.63
CA SER A 110 -12.06 4.01 -25.56
C SER A 110 -12.52 3.63 -26.97
N ALA A 111 -12.03 2.48 -27.46
CA ALA A 111 -12.48 1.83 -28.68
C ALA A 111 -13.74 1.00 -28.43
#